data_AF-A0A7Y8RKS9-F1
#
_entry.id   AF-A0A7Y8RKS9-F1
#
_cell.length_a   1.000
_cell.length_b   1.000
_cell.length_c   1.000
_cell.angle_alpha   90.00
_cell.angle_beta   90.00
_cell.angle_gamma   90.00
#
_symmetry.space_group_name_H-M   'P 1'
#
loop_
_entity.id
_entity.type
_entity.pdbx_description
1 polymer ?
#
loop_
_entity_poly.entity_id
_entity_poly.type
_entity_poly.pdbx_seq_one_letter_code
_entity_poly.pdbx_strand_id
1 'polypeptide(L)'
;MNRVINDPDLVVEDMLAGILLAHPELVQYESNPRVIGKRTLSPAGQVGIVTGGGSGHEPAFLGYVGPGLVDAVAVGEIFSSPTAKSFFDAFRAADQGAGVACLYGNYAGDNMNVKLAMKMAASKAMNIRTVVANDDVASAPPADIAKRRGVAGEIFMWKIGGAAAAQGYDLNGVIRVAQKAVDHCRSIG
;
A
#
# COMPACT_ATOMS: atom_id res chain seq x y z
N MET A 1 -12.67 30.19 -2.61
CA MET A 1 -11.61 29.25 -2.21
C MET A 1 -12.32 28.16 -1.41
N ASN A 2 -12.44 26.94 -1.93
CA ASN A 2 -13.34 25.90 -1.38
C ASN A 2 -12.55 24.77 -0.68
N ARG A 3 -11.35 25.08 -0.15
CA ARG A 3 -10.46 24.12 0.52
C ARG A 3 -10.02 24.69 1.86
N VAL A 4 -9.97 23.83 2.88
CA VAL A 4 -9.40 24.17 4.20
C VAL A 4 -7.97 23.65 4.21
N ILE A 5 -7.03 24.49 3.79
CA ILE A 5 -5.59 24.19 3.74
C ILE A 5 -4.81 25.43 4.19
N ASN A 6 -3.62 25.21 4.75
CA ASN A 6 -2.68 26.28 5.05
C ASN A 6 -1.83 26.56 3.80
N ASP A 7 -0.63 25.98 3.74
CA ASP A 7 0.27 26.03 2.60
C ASP A 7 -0.05 24.88 1.61
N PRO A 8 -0.35 25.17 0.33
CA PRO A 8 -0.55 24.15 -0.70
C PRO A 8 0.61 23.16 -0.86
N ASP A 9 1.84 23.57 -0.54
CA ASP A 9 3.03 22.71 -0.65
C ASP A 9 3.18 21.76 0.55
N LEU A 10 2.42 21.98 1.64
CA LEU A 10 2.50 21.21 2.89
C LEU A 10 1.21 20.43 3.20
N VAL A 11 0.31 20.28 2.23
CA VAL A 11 -1.01 19.64 2.44
C VAL A 11 -0.86 18.22 2.99
N VAL A 12 0.12 17.46 2.49
CA VAL A 12 0.33 16.07 2.93
C VAL A 12 1.00 16.04 4.30
N GLU A 13 1.97 16.92 4.56
CA GLU A 13 2.61 17.07 5.87
C GLU A 13 1.60 17.41 6.96
N ASP A 14 0.75 18.41 6.73
CA ASP A 14 -0.29 18.83 7.68
C ASP A 14 -1.28 17.68 7.94
N MET A 15 -1.67 16.95 6.88
CA MET A 15 -2.53 15.77 7.01
C MET A 15 -1.88 14.65 7.85
N LEU A 16 -0.61 14.33 7.59
CA LEU A 16 0.12 13.29 8.31
C LEU A 16 0.35 13.66 9.78
N ALA A 17 0.65 14.94 10.06
CA ALA A 17 0.73 15.43 11.43
C ALA A 17 -0.62 15.27 12.16
N GLY A 18 -1.72 15.67 11.51
CA GLY A 18 -3.07 15.56 12.08
C GLY A 18 -3.48 14.12 12.35
N ILE A 19 -3.25 13.20 11.41
CA ILE A 19 -3.69 11.81 11.57
C ILE A 19 -2.86 11.05 12.62
N LEU A 20 -1.56 11.33 12.74
CA LEU A 20 -0.72 10.74 13.77
C LEU A 20 -1.09 11.22 15.18
N LEU A 21 -1.63 12.44 15.30
CA LEU A 21 -2.19 12.95 16.57
C LEU A 21 -3.55 12.31 16.88
N ALA A 22 -4.39 12.12 15.88
CA ALA A 22 -5.74 11.55 16.04
C ALA A 22 -5.73 10.03 16.29
N HIS A 23 -4.74 9.31 15.76
CA HIS A 23 -4.66 7.86 15.75
C HIS A 23 -3.36 7.36 16.41
N PRO A 24 -3.32 7.23 17.75
CA PRO A 24 -2.12 6.79 18.46
C PRO A 24 -1.67 5.37 18.13
N GLU A 25 -2.52 4.55 17.51
CA GLU A 25 -2.19 3.24 16.96
C GLU A 25 -1.31 3.29 15.70
N LEU A 26 -1.19 4.46 15.06
CA LEU A 26 -0.32 4.70 13.94
C LEU A 26 1.02 5.31 14.40
N VAL A 27 2.06 5.04 13.62
CA VAL A 27 3.40 5.58 13.85
C VAL A 27 4.09 5.91 12.53
N GLN A 28 4.82 7.01 12.52
CA GLN A 28 5.72 7.35 11.42
C GLN A 28 6.97 6.48 11.47
N TYR A 29 7.46 6.03 10.31
CA TYR A 29 8.75 5.35 10.25
C TYR A 29 9.89 6.32 10.54
N GLU A 30 10.77 5.98 11.48
CA GLU A 30 11.76 6.91 12.05
C GLU A 30 12.65 7.59 10.99
N SER A 31 13.01 6.86 9.93
CA SER A 31 13.90 7.35 8.88
C SER A 31 13.20 7.97 7.68
N ASN A 32 11.87 7.97 7.65
CA ASN A 32 11.09 8.47 6.52
C ASN A 32 9.70 8.98 6.94
N PRO A 33 9.45 10.30 6.89
CA PRO A 33 8.15 10.87 7.29
C PRO A 33 6.99 10.53 6.35
N ARG A 34 7.28 10.01 5.16
CA ARG A 34 6.29 9.60 4.16
C ARG A 34 5.92 8.11 4.26
N VAL A 35 6.28 7.46 5.36
CA VAL A 35 5.89 6.07 5.64
C VAL A 35 5.20 6.00 6.99
N ILE A 36 3.96 5.53 6.97
CA ILE A 36 3.17 5.31 8.19
C ILE A 36 2.94 3.82 8.35
N GLY A 37 3.05 3.33 9.57
CA GLY A 37 2.77 1.94 9.91
C GLY A 37 2.00 1.81 11.20
N LYS A 38 1.67 0.56 11.56
CA LYS A 38 1.11 0.26 12.87
C LYS A 38 2.17 0.46 13.95
N ARG A 39 1.79 1.07 15.07
CA ARG A 39 2.63 1.18 16.26
C ARG A 39 2.92 -0.19 16.88
N THR A 40 1.91 -1.04 16.95
CA THR A 40 2.07 -2.43 17.37
C THR A 40 2.35 -3.29 16.15
N LEU A 41 3.58 -3.77 16.06
CA LEU A 41 4.04 -4.64 14.97
C LEU A 41 3.26 -5.96 14.97
N SER A 42 3.14 -6.54 13.78
CA SER A 42 2.63 -7.90 13.60
C SER A 42 3.54 -8.93 14.28
N PRO A 43 3.01 -10.12 14.65
CA PRO A 43 3.83 -11.18 15.22
C PRO A 43 5.02 -11.55 14.32
N ALA A 44 6.14 -11.92 14.95
CA ALA A 44 7.29 -12.47 14.24
C ALA A 44 6.88 -13.69 13.39
N GLY A 45 7.37 -13.75 12.16
CA GLY A 45 7.01 -14.80 11.19
C GLY A 45 5.67 -14.58 10.48
N GLN A 46 4.95 -13.49 10.73
CA GLN A 46 3.80 -13.11 9.92
C GLN A 46 4.25 -12.39 8.64
N VAL A 47 3.58 -12.65 7.52
CA VAL A 47 3.79 -11.88 6.28
C VAL A 47 3.38 -10.43 6.49
N GLY A 48 4.26 -9.50 6.12
CA GLY A 48 3.96 -8.07 6.14
C GLY A 48 3.10 -7.65 4.94
N ILE A 49 2.15 -6.75 5.14
CA ILE A 49 1.30 -6.18 4.09
C ILE A 49 1.65 -4.71 3.88
N VAL A 50 2.00 -4.35 2.64
CA VAL A 50 2.31 -2.98 2.26
C VAL A 50 1.44 -2.53 1.09
N THR A 51 1.01 -1.27 1.11
CA THR A 51 0.46 -0.57 -0.06
C THR A 51 1.09 0.83 -0.14
N GLY A 52 0.65 1.63 -1.10
CA GLY A 52 1.02 3.03 -1.22
C GLY A 52 0.48 3.62 -2.50
N GLY A 53 0.50 4.94 -2.55
CA GLY A 53 0.07 5.73 -3.70
C GLY A 53 0.02 7.21 -3.36
N GLY A 54 -0.42 8.01 -4.33
CA GLY A 54 -0.55 9.45 -4.15
C GLY A 54 -1.62 9.81 -3.14
N SER A 55 -1.40 10.90 -2.40
CA SER A 55 -2.39 11.49 -1.50
C SER A 55 -3.56 12.09 -2.30
N GLY A 56 -4.68 12.39 -1.63
CA GLY A 56 -5.92 12.88 -2.27
C GLY A 56 -6.93 11.77 -2.57
N HIS A 57 -6.66 10.55 -2.11
CA HIS A 57 -7.56 9.40 -2.19
C HIS A 57 -8.05 8.95 -0.82
N GLU A 58 -7.84 9.74 0.22
CA GLU A 58 -8.16 9.39 1.60
C GLU A 58 -9.64 8.94 1.71
N PRO A 59 -9.92 7.80 2.37
CA PRO A 59 -9.05 7.07 3.28
C PRO A 59 -8.02 6.14 2.61
N ALA A 60 -8.07 5.92 1.30
CA ALA A 60 -7.00 5.21 0.62
C ALA A 60 -5.75 6.11 0.60
N PHE A 61 -4.60 5.65 1.06
CA PHE A 61 -4.25 4.28 1.49
C PHE A 61 -4.16 4.15 3.02
N LEU A 62 -3.93 5.27 3.69
CA LEU A 62 -3.54 5.38 5.08
C LEU A 62 -4.61 4.89 6.07
N GLY A 63 -5.89 5.10 5.78
CA GLY A 63 -7.01 4.66 6.62
C GLY A 63 -7.16 3.14 6.69
N TYR A 64 -6.39 2.37 5.90
CA TYR A 64 -6.36 0.92 5.93
C TYR A 64 -5.16 0.33 6.67
N VAL A 65 -4.29 1.16 7.27
CA VAL A 65 -3.22 0.67 8.13
C VAL A 65 -3.82 0.20 9.46
N GLY A 66 -3.66 -1.09 9.78
CA GLY A 66 -4.24 -1.66 10.99
C GLY A 66 -4.22 -3.19 11.05
N PRO A 67 -4.60 -3.78 12.20
CA PRO A 67 -4.61 -5.23 12.40
C PRO A 67 -5.48 -5.97 11.38
N GLY A 68 -4.93 -7.03 10.75
CA GLY A 68 -5.64 -7.82 9.74
C GLY A 68 -5.93 -7.09 8.42
N LEU A 69 -5.25 -5.96 8.18
CA LEU A 69 -5.26 -5.14 6.97
C LEU A 69 -3.81 -4.83 6.55
N VAL A 70 -3.43 -3.56 6.41
CA VAL A 70 -2.10 -3.11 5.97
C VAL A 70 -1.20 -2.87 7.19
N ASP A 71 0.06 -3.30 7.12
CA ASP A 71 1.05 -3.08 8.20
C ASP A 71 1.78 -1.75 8.05
N ALA A 72 2.11 -1.35 6.81
CA ALA A 72 2.73 -0.07 6.50
C ALA A 72 2.30 0.46 5.12
N VAL A 73 2.29 1.78 4.97
CA VAL A 73 1.91 2.47 3.75
C VAL A 73 2.98 3.48 3.36
N ALA A 74 3.33 3.52 2.07
CA ALA A 74 4.10 4.61 1.49
C ALA A 74 3.15 5.70 0.98
N VAL A 75 3.35 6.95 1.41
CA VAL A 75 2.48 8.08 1.11
C VAL A 75 3.19 9.01 0.11
N GLY A 76 2.55 9.26 -1.02
CA GLY A 76 3.06 10.15 -2.06
C GLY A 76 2.48 11.56 -1.97
N GLU A 77 2.94 12.45 -2.83
CA GLU A 77 2.28 13.76 -2.99
C GLU A 77 0.87 13.61 -3.57
N ILE A 78 0.12 14.70 -3.59
CA ILE A 78 -1.21 14.74 -4.19
C ILE A 78 -1.16 14.18 -5.62
N PHE A 79 -1.90 13.09 -5.85
CA PHE A 79 -1.99 12.35 -7.12
C PHE A 79 -0.66 11.87 -7.73
N SER A 80 0.38 11.73 -6.90
CA SER A 80 1.71 11.32 -7.35
C SER A 80 2.22 10.14 -6.54
N SER A 81 2.70 9.09 -7.22
CA SER A 81 3.28 7.90 -6.60
C SER A 81 4.33 8.26 -5.53
N PRO A 82 4.37 7.54 -4.39
CA PRO A 82 5.48 7.62 -3.45
C PRO A 82 6.79 7.25 -4.13
N THR A 83 7.89 7.75 -3.60
CA THR A 83 9.22 7.42 -4.11
C THR A 83 9.56 5.94 -3.88
N ALA A 84 10.42 5.37 -4.72
CA ALA A 84 10.95 4.02 -4.52
C ALA A 84 11.57 3.82 -3.12
N LYS A 85 12.21 4.85 -2.57
CA LYS A 85 12.75 4.83 -1.21
C LYS A 85 11.64 4.67 -0.17
N SER A 86 10.51 5.36 -0.33
CA SER A 86 9.38 5.26 0.60
C SER A 86 8.72 3.89 0.54
N PHE A 87 8.55 3.29 -0.64
CA PHE A 87 8.11 1.89 -0.74
C PHE A 87 9.09 0.93 -0.08
N PHE A 88 10.40 1.10 -0.31
CA PHE A 88 11.42 0.26 0.33
C PHE A 88 11.41 0.38 1.86
N ASP A 89 11.27 1.60 2.38
CA ASP A 89 11.16 1.82 3.84
C ASP A 89 9.86 1.24 4.40
N ALA A 90 8.74 1.32 3.67
CA ALA A 90 7.50 0.65 4.05
C ALA A 90 7.66 -0.87 4.10
N PHE A 91 8.42 -1.48 3.17
CA PHE A 91 8.76 -2.90 3.25
C PHE A 91 9.53 -3.21 4.54
N ARG A 92 10.50 -2.38 4.92
CA ARG A 92 11.28 -2.56 6.16
C ARG A 92 10.43 -2.38 7.41
N ALA A 93 9.46 -1.46 7.38
CA ALA A 93 8.55 -1.25 8.49
C ALA A 93 7.59 -2.45 8.70
N ALA A 94 7.20 -3.12 7.61
CA ALA A 94 6.26 -4.23 7.65
C ALA A 94 6.91 -5.62 7.83
N ASP A 95 8.21 -5.78 7.53
CA ASP A 95 8.87 -7.09 7.54
C ASP A 95 9.01 -7.65 8.96
N GLN A 96 8.42 -8.83 9.18
CA GLN A 96 8.54 -9.62 10.42
C GLN A 96 9.25 -10.96 10.19
N GLY A 97 10.00 -11.09 9.08
CA GLY A 97 10.84 -12.26 8.78
C GLY A 97 10.20 -13.32 7.88
N ALA A 98 8.94 -13.14 7.46
CA ALA A 98 8.26 -14.04 6.51
C ALA A 98 8.10 -13.43 5.10
N GLY A 99 8.75 -12.29 4.85
CA GLY A 99 8.62 -11.52 3.62
C GLY A 99 7.40 -10.60 3.62
N VAL A 100 7.26 -9.83 2.53
CA VAL A 100 6.27 -8.75 2.41
C VAL A 100 5.47 -8.88 1.11
N ALA A 101 4.16 -8.77 1.22
CA ALA A 101 3.24 -8.62 0.10
C ALA A 101 2.93 -7.14 -0.13
N CYS A 102 3.38 -6.60 -1.27
CA CYS A 102 3.07 -5.25 -1.70
C CYS A 102 1.84 -5.27 -2.65
N LEU A 103 0.72 -4.76 -2.17
CA LEU A 103 -0.59 -4.81 -2.82
C LEU A 103 -0.99 -3.38 -3.22
N TYR A 104 -0.90 -3.01 -4.50
CA TYR A 104 -1.05 -1.61 -4.93
C TYR A 104 -1.78 -1.45 -6.28
N GLY A 105 -2.17 -0.22 -6.63
CA GLY A 105 -2.93 0.07 -7.85
C GLY A 105 -2.09 0.09 -9.15
N ASN A 106 -2.71 -0.23 -10.29
CA ASN A 106 -2.03 -0.24 -11.58
C ASN A 106 -1.89 1.17 -12.20
N TYR A 107 -0.86 1.89 -11.78
CA TYR A 107 -0.46 3.16 -12.38
C TYR A 107 1.03 3.13 -12.75
N ALA A 108 1.42 3.87 -13.79
CA ALA A 108 2.79 3.82 -14.31
C ALA A 108 3.84 4.23 -13.27
N GLY A 109 3.54 5.29 -12.50
CA GLY A 109 4.41 5.79 -11.43
C GLY A 109 4.60 4.76 -10.31
N ASP A 110 3.51 4.19 -9.80
CA ASP A 110 3.54 3.20 -8.73
C ASP A 110 4.26 1.92 -9.18
N ASN A 111 3.96 1.42 -10.38
CA ASN A 111 4.66 0.26 -10.96
C ASN A 111 6.17 0.49 -11.08
N MET A 112 6.60 1.68 -11.53
CA MET A 112 8.00 2.02 -11.63
C MET A 112 8.67 2.08 -10.25
N ASN A 113 8.07 2.81 -9.30
CA ASN A 113 8.64 3.00 -7.97
C ASN A 113 8.67 1.71 -7.16
N VAL A 114 7.62 0.89 -7.19
CA VAL A 114 7.59 -0.42 -6.53
C VAL A 114 8.65 -1.35 -7.13
N LYS A 115 8.79 -1.39 -8.46
CA LYS A 115 9.83 -2.21 -9.12
C LYS A 115 11.24 -1.80 -8.71
N LEU A 116 11.50 -0.50 -8.57
CA LEU A 116 12.78 0.01 -8.07
C LEU A 116 12.98 -0.34 -6.59
N ALA A 117 11.95 -0.18 -5.76
CA ALA A 117 11.97 -0.56 -4.34
C ALA A 117 12.25 -2.07 -4.16
N MET A 118 11.67 -2.94 -5.00
CA MET A 118 11.94 -4.38 -5.00
C MET A 118 13.40 -4.70 -5.33
N LYS A 119 14.04 -3.94 -6.24
CA LYS A 119 15.48 -4.10 -6.50
C LYS A 119 16.33 -3.71 -5.28
N MET A 120 15.94 -2.63 -4.59
CA MET A 120 16.59 -2.23 -3.34
C MET A 120 16.42 -3.31 -2.26
N ALA A 121 15.22 -3.86 -2.12
CA ALA A 121 14.90 -4.94 -1.19
C ALA A 121 15.69 -6.23 -1.47
N ALA A 122 15.80 -6.62 -2.74
CA ALA A 122 16.60 -7.77 -3.15
C ALA A 122 18.08 -7.63 -2.76
N SER A 123 18.65 -6.43 -2.87
CA SER A 123 20.04 -6.16 -2.41
C SER A 123 20.24 -6.33 -0.90
N LYS A 124 19.14 -6.37 -0.13
CA LYS A 124 19.10 -6.56 1.33
C LYS A 124 18.53 -7.93 1.72
N ALA A 125 18.43 -8.86 0.78
CA ALA A 125 17.87 -10.21 0.99
C ALA A 125 16.42 -10.24 1.52
N MET A 126 15.64 -9.19 1.29
CA MET A 126 14.22 -9.16 1.62
C MET A 126 13.40 -9.82 0.51
N ASN A 127 12.45 -10.68 0.90
CA ASN A 127 11.55 -11.34 -0.02
C ASN A 127 10.26 -10.52 -0.20
N ILE A 128 10.13 -9.87 -1.36
CA ILE A 128 8.96 -9.05 -1.69
C ILE A 128 8.19 -9.69 -2.85
N ARG A 129 6.88 -9.80 -2.72
CA ARG A 129 5.98 -10.17 -3.83
C ARG A 129 4.87 -9.15 -3.98
N THR A 130 4.31 -9.06 -5.19
CA THR A 130 3.32 -8.03 -5.52
C THR A 130 2.00 -8.61 -6.02
N VAL A 131 0.92 -7.87 -5.79
CA VAL A 131 -0.34 -7.96 -6.54
C VAL A 131 -0.68 -6.54 -6.99
N VAL A 132 -1.06 -6.40 -8.26
CA VAL A 132 -1.37 -5.12 -8.87
C VAL A 132 -2.86 -5.07 -9.21
N ALA A 133 -3.58 -4.10 -8.67
CA ALA A 133 -5.01 -3.98 -8.90
C ALA A 133 -5.34 -3.41 -10.28
N ASN A 134 -6.28 -4.04 -10.97
CA ASN A 134 -6.66 -3.75 -12.36
C ASN A 134 -8.19 -3.85 -12.56
N ASP A 135 -8.96 -3.45 -11.54
CA ASP A 135 -10.40 -3.64 -11.44
C ASP A 135 -11.22 -2.62 -12.26
N ASP A 136 -10.64 -1.49 -12.68
CA ASP A 136 -11.33 -0.45 -13.44
C ASP A 136 -11.68 -0.90 -14.87
N VAL A 137 -12.95 -1.25 -15.09
CA VAL A 137 -13.41 -1.75 -16.39
C VAL A 137 -13.56 -0.67 -17.45
N ALA A 138 -13.59 0.60 -17.06
CA ALA A 138 -13.72 1.73 -17.99
C ALA A 138 -12.38 2.11 -18.62
N SER A 139 -11.26 1.79 -17.96
CA SER A 139 -9.92 2.19 -18.42
C SER A 139 -9.36 1.35 -19.58
N ALA A 140 -9.76 0.09 -19.72
CA ALA A 140 -9.35 -0.77 -20.84
C ALA A 140 -10.32 -1.96 -21.06
N PRO A 141 -10.49 -2.43 -22.31
CA PRO A 141 -11.34 -3.56 -22.63
C PRO A 141 -10.81 -4.87 -22.01
N PRO A 142 -11.64 -5.93 -21.90
CA PRO A 142 -11.21 -7.22 -21.34
C PRO A 142 -9.98 -7.84 -22.02
N ALA A 143 -9.80 -7.62 -23.33
CA ALA A 143 -8.63 -8.10 -24.07
C ALA A 143 -7.30 -7.48 -23.59
N ASP A 144 -7.37 -6.34 -22.91
CA ASP A 144 -6.24 -5.57 -22.41
C ASP A 144 -6.31 -5.41 -20.87
N ILE A 145 -6.78 -6.44 -20.15
CA ILE A 145 -7.01 -6.38 -18.68
C ILE A 145 -5.77 -5.88 -17.89
N ALA A 146 -4.57 -6.21 -18.35
CA ALA A 146 -3.32 -5.76 -17.72
C ALA A 146 -3.07 -4.24 -17.82
N LYS A 147 -3.78 -3.53 -18.71
CA LYS A 147 -3.72 -2.07 -18.83
C LYS A 147 -4.77 -1.35 -17.99
N ARG A 148 -5.70 -2.08 -17.35
CA ARG A 148 -6.72 -1.47 -16.51
C ARG A 148 -6.11 -0.84 -15.27
N ARG A 149 -6.59 0.34 -14.88
CA ARG A 149 -6.21 0.99 -13.63
C ARG A 149 -6.69 0.18 -12.43
N GLY A 150 -6.00 0.37 -11.29
CA GLY A 150 -6.52 -0.02 -9.98
C GLY A 150 -7.34 1.13 -9.39
N VAL A 151 -8.55 0.86 -8.93
CA VAL A 151 -9.41 1.86 -8.28
C VAL A 151 -10.03 1.24 -7.01
N ALA A 152 -11.24 1.63 -6.62
CA ALA A 152 -11.84 1.26 -5.33
C ALA A 152 -11.90 -0.26 -5.03
N GLY A 153 -11.86 -1.14 -6.02
CA GLY A 153 -11.87 -2.59 -5.81
C GLY A 153 -10.58 -3.14 -5.17
N GLU A 154 -9.51 -2.37 -5.19
CA GLU A 154 -8.23 -2.74 -4.60
C GLU A 154 -8.31 -2.95 -3.06
N ILE A 155 -9.32 -2.38 -2.39
CA ILE A 155 -9.55 -2.59 -0.96
C ILE A 155 -9.77 -4.07 -0.61
N PHE A 156 -10.34 -4.85 -1.52
CA PHE A 156 -10.63 -6.27 -1.28
C PHE A 156 -9.35 -7.10 -1.23
N MET A 157 -8.35 -6.80 -2.08
CA MET A 157 -7.07 -7.51 -2.00
C MET A 157 -6.33 -7.16 -0.71
N TRP A 158 -6.42 -5.92 -0.20
CA TRP A 158 -5.86 -5.55 1.10
C TRP A 158 -6.51 -6.30 2.25
N LYS A 159 -7.85 -6.31 2.31
CA LYS A 159 -8.59 -6.97 3.39
C LYS A 159 -8.39 -8.47 3.40
N ILE A 160 -8.41 -9.11 2.23
CA ILE A 160 -8.26 -10.56 2.09
C ILE A 160 -6.80 -10.97 2.32
N GLY A 161 -5.84 -10.24 1.76
CA GLY A 161 -4.42 -10.47 1.97
C GLY A 161 -4.02 -10.30 3.43
N GLY A 162 -4.42 -9.19 4.07
CA GLY A 162 -4.15 -8.93 5.49
C GLY A 162 -4.83 -9.92 6.43
N ALA A 163 -6.04 -10.39 6.12
CA ALA A 163 -6.67 -11.46 6.89
C ALA A 163 -5.92 -12.79 6.77
N ALA A 164 -5.47 -13.14 5.56
CA ALA A 164 -4.71 -14.37 5.34
C ALA A 164 -3.35 -14.35 6.05
N ALA A 165 -2.65 -13.21 6.00
CA ALA A 165 -1.42 -13.00 6.76
C ALA A 165 -1.68 -13.18 8.27
N ALA A 166 -2.74 -12.55 8.81
CA ALA A 166 -3.13 -12.69 10.22
C ALA A 166 -3.53 -14.13 10.62
N GLN A 167 -3.95 -14.95 9.66
CA GLN A 167 -4.24 -16.38 9.86
C GLN A 167 -3.00 -17.28 9.68
N GLY A 168 -1.81 -16.70 9.48
CA GLY A 168 -0.55 -17.45 9.38
C GLY A 168 -0.26 -18.03 8.01
N TYR A 169 -0.86 -17.51 6.94
CA TYR A 169 -0.51 -17.94 5.57
C TYR A 169 0.92 -17.50 5.24
N ASP A 170 1.62 -18.33 4.48
CA ASP A 170 2.91 -17.96 3.91
C ASP A 170 2.76 -16.90 2.80
N LEU A 171 3.88 -16.29 2.38
CA LEU A 171 3.86 -15.20 1.39
C LEU A 171 3.17 -15.62 0.08
N ASN A 172 3.36 -16.87 -0.36
CA ASN A 172 2.69 -17.37 -1.57
C ASN A 172 1.18 -17.54 -1.37
N GLY A 173 0.76 -18.03 -0.21
CA GLY A 173 -0.64 -18.13 0.19
C GLY A 173 -1.33 -16.77 0.20
N VAL A 174 -0.67 -15.76 0.79
CA VAL A 174 -1.16 -14.36 0.82
C VAL A 174 -1.31 -13.80 -0.58
N ILE A 175 -0.28 -13.90 -1.42
CA ILE A 175 -0.32 -13.42 -2.82
C ILE A 175 -1.44 -14.12 -3.61
N ARG A 176 -1.59 -15.44 -3.45
CA ARG A 176 -2.63 -16.21 -4.15
C ARG A 176 -4.04 -15.72 -3.82
N VAL A 177 -4.35 -15.47 -2.55
CA VAL A 177 -5.70 -15.04 -2.16
C VAL A 177 -5.96 -13.57 -2.48
N ALA A 178 -4.94 -12.71 -2.36
CA ALA A 178 -5.02 -11.31 -2.77
C ALA A 178 -5.22 -11.18 -4.29
N GLN A 179 -4.48 -11.95 -5.09
CA GLN A 179 -4.67 -11.99 -6.55
C GLN A 179 -6.07 -12.49 -6.91
N LYS A 180 -6.53 -13.58 -6.28
CA LYS A 180 -7.88 -14.09 -6.51
C LYS A 180 -8.95 -13.05 -6.20
N ALA A 181 -8.77 -12.25 -5.15
CA ALA A 181 -9.70 -11.18 -4.80
C ALA A 181 -9.83 -10.14 -5.92
N VAL A 182 -8.70 -9.63 -6.43
CA VAL A 182 -8.72 -8.58 -7.47
C VAL A 182 -9.13 -9.12 -8.83
N ASP A 183 -8.80 -10.37 -9.17
CA ASP A 183 -9.25 -11.04 -10.40
C ASP A 183 -10.78 -11.11 -10.51
N HIS A 184 -11.47 -11.16 -9.37
CA HIS A 184 -12.94 -11.22 -9.26
C HIS A 184 -13.58 -9.86 -8.96
N CYS A 185 -12.80 -8.77 -8.90
CA CYS A 185 -13.32 -7.44 -8.66
C CYS A 185 -13.43 -6.64 -9.96
N ARG A 186 -14.53 -5.91 -10.14
CA ARG A 186 -14.76 -5.02 -11.29
C ARG A 186 -15.40 -3.75 -10.77
N SER A 187 -14.81 -2.61 -11.13
CA SER A 187 -15.25 -1.29 -10.70
C SER A 187 -15.55 -0.41 -11.90
N ILE A 188 -16.58 0.43 -11.78
CA ILE A 188 -16.95 1.46 -12.74
C ILE A 188 -17.41 2.69 -11.94
N GLY A 189 -17.05 3.88 -12.42
CA GLY A 189 -17.40 5.16 -11.82
C GLY A 189 -17.33 6.28 -12.84
#